data_AF-A0AAJ0AGQ9-F1
#
_entry.id   AF-A0AAJ0AGQ9-F1
#
_cell.length_a   1.000
_cell.length_b   1.000
_cell.length_c   1.000
_cell.angle_alpha   90.00
_cell.angle_beta   90.00
_cell.angle_gamma   90.00
#
_symmetry.space_group_name_H-M   'P 1'
#
loop_
_entity.id
_entity.type
_entity.pdbx_description
1 polymer ?
#
loop_
_entity_poly.entity_id
_entity_poly.type
_entity_poly.pdbx_seq_one_letter_code
_entity_poly.pdbx_strand_id
1 'polypeptide(L)'
;MQKHLTGASCVTGNDEVMGAQEGPECLILEVVFCTNAGKLRRAWMVLRRAIGLAQLMGLHHDQPDKLIILDPQTKASASLMWHRLSSQERYLALMLGLPATTLDNPCTANTKFTPEESPYDHLERSHSQIMRRITARNERIQLGDFGVTRQVDQML
;
A
#
# COMPACT_ATOMS: atom_id res chain seq x y z
N MET A 1 -25.08 -1.92 10.35
CA MET A 1 -23.62 -2.08 10.17
C MET A 1 -23.23 -3.48 9.67
N GLN A 2 -23.72 -4.56 10.29
CA GLN A 2 -23.37 -5.95 9.94
C GLN A 2 -23.76 -6.40 8.51
N LYS A 3 -24.91 -5.92 7.98
CA LYS A 3 -25.38 -6.24 6.62
C LYS A 3 -24.47 -5.67 5.52
N HIS A 4 -23.94 -4.46 5.70
CA HIS A 4 -23.03 -3.83 4.73
C HIS A 4 -21.64 -4.50 4.71
N LEU A 5 -21.15 -4.94 5.87
CA LEU A 5 -19.92 -5.74 5.96
C LEU A 5 -20.04 -7.08 5.23
N THR A 6 -21.23 -7.70 5.28
CA THR A 6 -21.48 -8.99 4.60
C THR A 6 -21.49 -8.82 3.08
N GLY A 7 -22.12 -7.75 2.58
CA GLY A 7 -22.10 -7.41 1.15
C GLY A 7 -20.69 -7.08 0.64
N ALA A 8 -19.92 -6.29 1.41
CA ALA A 8 -18.54 -5.97 1.08
C ALA A 8 -17.66 -7.23 1.01
N SER A 9 -17.80 -8.16 1.97
CA SER A 9 -17.05 -9.43 1.95
C SER A 9 -17.46 -10.38 0.80
N CYS A 10 -18.70 -10.33 0.32
CA CYS A 10 -19.09 -11.08 -0.88
C CYS A 10 -18.43 -10.53 -2.14
N VAL A 11 -18.35 -9.20 -2.27
CA VAL A 11 -17.70 -8.55 -3.41
C VAL A 11 -16.20 -8.76 -3.35
N THR A 12 -15.57 -8.47 -2.21
CA THR A 12 -14.12 -8.67 -2.05
C THR A 12 -13.74 -10.15 -2.08
N GLY A 13 -14.69 -11.07 -1.91
CA GLY A 13 -14.50 -12.52 -2.01
C GLY A 13 -14.53 -13.07 -3.44
N ASN A 14 -15.18 -12.41 -4.39
CA ASN A 14 -15.42 -12.95 -5.73
C ASN A 14 -14.37 -12.49 -6.75
N ASP A 15 -13.37 -13.33 -7.01
CA ASP A 15 -12.24 -13.02 -7.91
C ASP A 15 -12.66 -12.60 -9.34
N GLU A 16 -13.84 -13.01 -9.82
CA GLU A 16 -14.35 -12.61 -11.14
C GLU A 16 -14.67 -11.10 -11.23
N VAL A 17 -15.17 -10.52 -10.13
CA VAL A 17 -15.51 -9.08 -10.06
C VAL A 17 -14.28 -8.25 -9.68
N MET A 18 -13.31 -8.89 -9.01
CA MET A 18 -12.09 -8.24 -8.56
C MET A 18 -11.10 -7.91 -9.69
N GLY A 19 -11.24 -8.52 -10.87
CA GLY A 19 -10.42 -8.18 -12.04
C GLY A 19 -10.69 -6.80 -12.65
N ALA A 20 -11.73 -6.10 -12.19
CA ALA A 20 -12.03 -4.73 -12.58
C ALA A 20 -11.28 -3.70 -11.70
N GLN A 21 -11.18 -2.47 -12.20
CA GLN A 21 -10.51 -1.36 -11.52
C GLN A 21 -11.07 -1.07 -10.12
N GLU A 22 -12.37 -1.25 -9.91
CA GLU A 22 -13.04 -1.07 -8.62
C GLU A 22 -12.70 -2.16 -7.59
N GLY A 23 -12.21 -3.32 -8.05
CA GLY A 23 -11.81 -4.44 -7.18
C GLY A 23 -10.67 -4.06 -6.23
N PRO A 24 -9.49 -3.67 -6.73
CA PRO A 24 -8.39 -3.16 -5.91
C PRO A 24 -8.82 -2.01 -4.98
N GLU A 25 -9.68 -1.08 -5.42
CA GLU A 25 -10.20 0.00 -4.57
C GLU A 25 -10.97 -0.54 -3.37
N CYS A 26 -11.87 -1.51 -3.59
CA CYS A 26 -12.63 -2.16 -2.53
C CYS A 26 -11.70 -2.86 -1.52
N LEU A 27 -10.64 -3.52 -1.98
CA LEU A 27 -9.67 -4.14 -1.08
C LEU A 27 -8.86 -3.11 -0.31
N ILE A 28 -8.45 -2.00 -0.93
CA ILE A 28 -7.75 -0.90 -0.24
C ILE A 28 -8.63 -0.36 0.90
N LEU A 29 -9.91 -0.14 0.64
CA LEU A 29 -10.86 0.31 1.66
C LEU A 29 -11.02 -0.74 2.78
N GLU A 30 -11.07 -2.03 2.46
CA GLU A 30 -11.12 -3.10 3.47
C GLU A 30 -9.83 -3.16 4.32
N VAL A 31 -8.65 -2.93 3.71
CA VAL A 31 -7.38 -2.82 4.44
C VAL A 31 -7.44 -1.67 5.44
N VAL A 32 -7.83 -0.46 5.00
CA VAL A 32 -7.95 0.71 5.86
C VAL A 32 -8.94 0.46 7.01
N PHE A 33 -10.09 -0.15 6.72
CA PHE A 33 -11.07 -0.50 7.74
C PHE A 33 -10.49 -1.48 8.78
N CYS A 34 -9.82 -2.56 8.34
CA CYS A 34 -9.23 -3.54 9.25
C CYS A 34 -8.09 -2.94 10.07
N THR A 35 -7.26 -2.08 9.48
CA THR A 35 -6.18 -1.34 10.15
C THR A 35 -6.75 -0.44 11.24
N ASN A 36 -7.74 0.40 10.91
CA ASN A 36 -8.37 1.33 11.86
C ASN A 36 -9.13 0.61 12.98
N ALA A 37 -9.65 -0.59 12.71
CA ALA A 37 -10.26 -1.46 13.71
C ALA A 37 -9.24 -2.20 14.60
N GLY A 38 -7.94 -1.97 14.43
CA GLY A 38 -6.86 -2.63 15.17
C GLY A 38 -6.62 -4.08 14.76
N LYS A 39 -7.25 -4.57 13.69
CA LYS A 39 -7.13 -5.96 13.21
C LYS A 39 -5.97 -6.10 12.22
N LEU A 40 -4.76 -5.75 12.65
CA LEU A 40 -3.58 -5.63 11.78
C LEU A 40 -3.23 -6.92 11.02
N ARG A 41 -3.34 -8.09 11.66
CA ARG A 41 -3.11 -9.39 10.98
C ARG A 41 -4.11 -9.66 9.87
N ARG A 42 -5.38 -9.26 10.07
CA ARG A 42 -6.41 -9.37 9.02
C ARG A 42 -6.13 -8.37 7.90
N ALA A 43 -5.82 -7.12 8.25
CA ALA A 43 -5.44 -6.10 7.29
C ALA A 43 -4.29 -6.56 6.41
N TRP A 44 -3.27 -7.22 6.99
CA TRP A 44 -2.15 -7.79 6.25
C TRP A 44 -2.61 -8.83 5.22
N MET A 45 -3.45 -9.80 5.61
CA MET A 45 -3.93 -10.83 4.67
C MET A 45 -4.72 -10.23 3.50
N VAL A 46 -5.60 -9.27 3.78
CA VAL A 46 -6.37 -8.57 2.74
C VAL A 46 -5.43 -7.78 1.83
N LEU A 47 -4.43 -7.09 2.39
CA LEU A 47 -3.44 -6.34 1.64
C LEU A 47 -2.61 -7.22 0.71
N ARG A 48 -2.18 -8.40 1.18
CA ARG A 48 -1.43 -9.35 0.34
C ARG A 48 -2.25 -9.79 -0.87
N ARG A 49 -3.55 -10.02 -0.70
CA ARG A 49 -4.47 -10.30 -1.80
C ARG A 49 -4.58 -9.11 -2.76
N ALA A 50 -4.73 -7.90 -2.22
CA ALA A 50 -4.82 -6.68 -3.02
C ALA A 50 -3.57 -6.42 -3.87
N ILE A 51 -2.38 -6.63 -3.30
CA ILE A 51 -1.10 -6.51 -4.02
C ILE A 51 -1.02 -7.54 -5.14
N GLY A 52 -1.34 -8.80 -4.87
CA GLY A 52 -1.30 -9.86 -5.89
C GLY A 52 -2.24 -9.56 -7.05
N LEU A 53 -3.46 -9.11 -6.76
CA LEU A 53 -4.43 -8.70 -7.77
C LEU A 53 -3.95 -7.50 -8.59
N ALA A 54 -3.44 -6.45 -7.92
CA ALA A 54 -2.89 -5.28 -8.58
C ALA A 54 -1.68 -5.63 -9.48
N GLN A 55 -0.86 -6.60 -9.08
CA GLN A 55 0.24 -7.11 -9.89
C GLN A 55 -0.27 -7.84 -11.14
N LEU A 56 -1.26 -8.72 -11.00
CA LEU A 56 -1.89 -9.42 -12.13
C LEU A 56 -2.57 -8.46 -13.12
N MET A 57 -3.05 -7.33 -12.63
CA MET A 57 -3.64 -6.25 -13.42
C MET A 57 -2.60 -5.25 -13.98
N GLY A 58 -1.31 -5.45 -13.71
CA GLY A 58 -0.24 -4.59 -14.23
C GLY A 58 -0.10 -3.21 -13.56
N LEU A 59 -0.78 -2.94 -12.43
CA LEU A 59 -0.77 -1.62 -11.76
C LEU A 59 0.61 -1.22 -11.21
N HIS A 60 1.51 -2.20 -11.08
CA HIS A 60 2.88 -2.01 -10.63
C HIS A 60 3.82 -1.46 -11.72
N HIS A 61 3.37 -1.41 -12.98
CA HIS A 61 4.10 -0.81 -14.09
C HIS A 61 3.69 0.65 -14.30
N ASP A 62 4.62 1.47 -14.80
CA ASP A 62 4.38 2.88 -15.12
C ASP A 62 3.35 3.07 -16.25
N GLN A 63 3.15 2.02 -17.07
CA GLN A 63 2.11 1.93 -18.10
C GLN A 63 1.19 0.76 -17.78
N PRO A 64 0.08 0.99 -17.05
CA PRO A 64 -0.88 -0.07 -16.76
C PRO A 64 -1.59 -0.53 -18.05
N ASP A 65 -1.92 -1.82 -18.10
CA ASP A 65 -2.80 -2.36 -19.14
C ASP A 65 -4.19 -1.69 -19.08
N LYS A 66 -4.95 -1.78 -20.17
CA LYS A 66 -6.35 -1.30 -20.17
C LYS A 66 -7.16 -2.07 -19.15
N LEU A 67 -7.46 -1.42 -18.02
CA LEU A 67 -8.29 -1.99 -16.97
C LEU A 67 -9.75 -2.05 -17.41
N ILE A 68 -10.45 -3.09 -16.96
CA ILE A 68 -11.91 -3.17 -17.06
C ILE A 68 -12.46 -2.16 -16.05
N ILE A 69 -13.29 -1.24 -16.52
CA ILE A 69 -13.95 -0.23 -15.70
C ILE A 69 -15.44 -0.58 -15.64
N LEU A 70 -15.95 -0.86 -14.44
CA LEU A 70 -17.36 -1.21 -14.25
C LEU A 70 -18.25 0.04 -14.21
N ASP A 71 -17.78 1.10 -13.55
CA ASP A 71 -18.44 2.40 -13.53
C ASP A 71 -17.64 3.42 -14.34
N PRO A 72 -18.17 3.95 -15.45
CA PRO A 72 -17.50 4.97 -16.27
C PRO A 72 -17.13 6.26 -15.51
N GLN A 73 -17.70 6.50 -14.32
CA GLN A 73 -17.35 7.62 -13.46
C GLN A 73 -16.12 7.34 -12.58
N THR A 74 -15.68 6.09 -12.48
CA THR A 74 -14.50 5.69 -11.70
C THR A 74 -13.25 6.35 -12.27
N LYS A 75 -12.66 7.26 -11.49
CA LYS A 75 -11.38 7.92 -11.81
C LYS A 75 -10.28 7.39 -10.88
N ALA A 76 -9.96 6.10 -10.99
CA ALA A 76 -8.82 5.54 -10.27
C ALA A 76 -7.55 5.65 -11.12
N SER A 77 -6.49 6.22 -10.55
CA SER A 77 -5.16 6.15 -11.14
C SER A 77 -4.45 4.88 -10.69
N ALA A 78 -4.01 4.04 -11.63
CA ALA A 78 -3.27 2.81 -11.35
C ALA A 78 -2.02 3.06 -10.50
N SER A 79 -1.27 4.13 -10.83
CA SER A 79 -0.06 4.52 -10.10
C SER A 79 -0.38 4.96 -8.68
N LEU A 80 -1.49 5.68 -8.48
CA LEU A 80 -1.94 6.07 -7.15
C LEU A 80 -2.36 4.84 -6.34
N MET A 81 -3.14 3.92 -6.90
CA MET A 81 -3.54 2.69 -6.22
C MET A 81 -2.33 1.85 -5.81
N TRP A 82 -1.37 1.67 -6.72
CA TRP A 82 -0.12 0.96 -6.42
C TRP A 82 0.68 1.64 -5.31
N HIS A 83 0.73 2.98 -5.33
CA HIS A 83 1.38 3.76 -4.29
C HIS A 83 0.73 3.54 -2.92
N ARG A 84 -0.61 3.59 -2.84
CA ARG A 84 -1.37 3.33 -1.60
C ARG A 84 -1.12 1.92 -1.07
N LEU A 85 -1.16 0.91 -1.93
CA LEU A 85 -0.89 -0.49 -1.55
C LEU A 85 0.52 -0.65 -0.99
N SER A 86 1.52 -0.08 -1.67
CA SER A 86 2.92 -0.13 -1.25
C SER A 86 3.14 0.59 0.10
N SER A 87 2.47 1.72 0.30
CA SER A 87 2.52 2.47 1.55
C SER A 87 1.95 1.69 2.72
N GLN A 88 0.75 1.11 2.54
CA GLN A 88 0.11 0.28 3.55
C GLN A 88 0.92 -0.99 3.86
N GLU A 89 1.62 -1.56 2.88
CA GLU A 89 2.46 -2.75 3.11
C GLU A 89 3.61 -2.41 4.05
N ARG A 90 4.33 -1.32 3.79
CA ARG A 90 5.46 -0.92 4.63
C ARG A 90 5.00 -0.55 6.05
N TYR A 91 3.84 0.09 6.18
CA TYR A 91 3.22 0.35 7.47
C TYR A 91 2.91 -0.94 8.24
N LEU A 92 2.15 -1.87 7.63
CA LEU A 92 1.77 -3.11 8.30
C LEU A 92 2.97 -4.03 8.56
N ALA A 93 3.94 -4.07 7.64
CA ALA A 93 5.18 -4.81 7.81
C ALA A 93 5.93 -4.33 9.05
N LEU A 94 6.11 -3.01 9.20
CA LEU A 94 6.73 -2.42 10.38
C LEU A 94 5.95 -2.77 11.66
N MET A 95 4.63 -2.56 11.65
CA MET A 95 3.78 -2.76 12.84
C MET A 95 3.70 -4.23 13.29
N LEU A 96 3.83 -5.17 12.35
CA LEU A 96 3.78 -6.61 12.63
C LEU A 96 5.17 -7.25 12.78
N GLY A 97 6.25 -6.51 12.53
CA GLY A 97 7.60 -7.06 12.48
C GLY A 97 7.81 -8.06 11.33
N LEU A 98 7.09 -7.88 10.23
CA LEU A 98 7.18 -8.72 9.03
C LEU A 98 8.10 -8.07 8.00
N PRO A 99 8.68 -8.86 7.08
CA PRO A 99 9.45 -8.30 5.99
C PRO A 99 8.57 -7.58 4.98
N ALA A 100 9.02 -6.41 4.54
CA ALA A 100 8.40 -5.71 3.42
C ALA A 100 8.81 -6.41 2.12
N THR A 101 7.84 -6.76 1.26
CA THR A 101 8.13 -7.55 0.06
C THR A 101 8.08 -6.75 -1.24
N THR A 102 7.43 -5.58 -1.24
CA THR A 102 7.35 -4.75 -2.44
C THR A 102 8.66 -4.00 -2.68
N LEU A 103 9.22 -4.17 -3.88
CA LEU A 103 10.38 -3.42 -4.35
C LEU A 103 10.02 -1.96 -4.60
N ASP A 104 10.89 -1.03 -4.23
CA ASP A 104 10.69 0.38 -4.55
C ASP A 104 10.85 0.57 -6.07
N ASN A 105 9.97 1.37 -6.68
CA ASN A 105 10.32 1.99 -7.95
C ASN A 105 11.38 3.07 -7.64
N PRO A 106 12.65 2.91 -8.11
CA PRO A 106 13.73 3.83 -7.78
C PRO A 106 13.43 5.29 -8.14
N CYS A 107 12.53 5.53 -9.11
CA CYS A 107 12.07 6.86 -9.50
C CYS A 107 11.29 7.59 -8.41
N THR A 108 10.64 6.86 -7.51
CA THR A 108 9.78 7.42 -6.43
C THR A 108 10.53 7.61 -5.10
N ALA A 109 11.72 7.02 -4.97
CA ALA A 109 12.47 6.98 -3.71
C ALA A 109 13.19 8.30 -3.38
N ASN A 110 13.40 9.20 -4.35
CA ASN A 110 14.21 10.42 -4.17
C ASN A 110 13.58 11.69 -4.74
N THR A 111 12.26 11.69 -5.01
CA THR A 111 11.59 12.88 -5.56
C THR A 111 11.42 13.92 -4.45
N LYS A 112 12.02 15.11 -4.62
CA LYS A 112 11.78 16.27 -3.74
C LYS A 112 10.33 16.73 -3.88
N PHE A 113 9.78 17.34 -2.83
CA PHE A 113 8.49 18.00 -2.88
C PHE A 113 8.46 19.00 -4.04
N THR A 114 7.43 18.92 -4.88
CA THR A 114 7.15 19.94 -5.90
C THR A 114 5.92 20.75 -5.49
N PRO A 115 5.84 22.05 -5.80
CA PRO A 115 4.69 22.89 -5.43
C PRO A 115 3.35 22.40 -6.01
N GLU A 116 3.39 21.59 -7.06
CA GLU A 116 2.23 20.99 -7.72
C GLU A 116 1.74 19.70 -7.03
N GLU A 117 2.54 19.14 -6.13
CA GLU A 117 2.20 17.92 -5.42
C GLU A 117 1.29 18.19 -4.21
N SER A 118 0.30 17.32 -4.01
CA SER A 118 -0.48 17.30 -2.77
C SER A 118 0.44 17.09 -1.56
N PRO A 119 0.40 17.95 -0.53
CA PRO A 119 1.19 17.77 0.70
C PRO A 119 0.94 16.43 1.38
N TYR A 120 -0.27 15.89 1.24
CA TYR A 120 -0.64 14.59 1.78
C TYR A 120 0.08 13.43 1.08
N ASP A 121 0.19 13.50 -0.25
CA ASP A 121 0.88 12.46 -1.02
C ASP A 121 2.40 12.52 -0.76
N HIS A 122 2.96 13.73 -0.62
CA HIS A 122 4.34 13.89 -0.20
C HIS A 122 4.62 13.27 1.17
N LEU A 123 3.75 13.55 2.15
CA LEU A 123 3.87 12.99 3.50
C LEU A 123 3.78 11.47 3.50
N GLU A 124 2.82 10.90 2.77
CA GLU A 124 2.67 9.46 2.64
C GLU A 124 3.94 8.82 2.03
N ARG A 125 4.49 9.41 0.97
CA ARG A 125 5.73 8.96 0.33
C ARG A 125 6.90 8.95 1.31
N SER A 126 7.10 10.05 2.04
CA SER A 126 8.17 10.19 3.02
C SER A 126 8.04 9.19 4.17
N HIS A 127 6.86 9.06 4.77
CA HIS A 127 6.60 8.07 5.81
C HIS A 127 6.83 6.64 5.33
N SER A 128 6.41 6.35 4.11
CA SER A 128 6.56 5.02 3.53
C SER A 128 8.04 4.62 3.40
N GLN A 129 8.90 5.53 2.95
CA GLN A 129 10.35 5.30 2.88
C GLN A 129 10.98 5.11 4.26
N ILE A 130 10.59 5.94 5.24
CA ILE A 130 11.07 5.84 6.62
C ILE A 130 10.71 4.48 7.21
N MET A 131 9.45 4.06 7.08
CA MET A 131 8.97 2.77 7.59
C MET A 131 9.76 1.61 6.99
N ARG A 132 10.02 1.63 5.68
CA ARG A 132 10.85 0.62 5.00
C ARG A 132 12.25 0.54 5.61
N ARG A 133 12.92 1.68 5.82
CA ARG A 133 14.27 1.71 6.40
C ARG A 133 14.29 1.19 7.82
N ILE A 134 13.28 1.54 8.63
CA ILE A 134 13.14 1.02 10.00
C ILE A 134 12.93 -0.50 9.97
N THR A 135 12.05 -1.02 9.11
CA THR A 135 11.83 -2.47 8.96
C THR A 135 13.11 -3.19 8.56
N ALA A 136 13.80 -2.72 7.51
CA ALA A 136 15.05 -3.31 7.04
C ALA A 136 16.16 -3.29 8.10
N ARG A 137 16.22 -2.24 8.94
CA ARG A 137 17.13 -2.19 10.09
C ARG A 137 16.74 -3.23 11.15
N ASN A 138 15.45 -3.34 11.47
CA ASN A 138 14.95 -4.28 12.48
C ASN A 138 15.21 -5.74 12.10
N GLU A 139 15.14 -6.08 10.81
CA GLU A 139 15.45 -7.43 10.29
C GLU A 139 16.91 -7.85 10.47
N ARG A 140 17.85 -6.90 10.53
CA ARG A 140 19.29 -7.21 10.53
C ARG A 140 19.82 -7.74 11.86
N ILE A 141 19.00 -7.84 12.92
CA ILE A 141 19.35 -8.37 14.27
C ILE A 141 20.72 -7.84 14.74
N GLN A 142 21.06 -6.59 14.42
CA GLN A 142 22.28 -5.94 14.91
C GLN A 142 21.87 -4.86 15.90
N LEU A 143 21.88 -5.24 17.18
CA LEU A 143 21.84 -4.32 18.31
C LEU A 143 22.98 -3.30 18.12
N GLY A 144 22.64 -2.04 17.86
CA GLY A 144 23.60 -0.94 17.83
C GLY A 144 23.93 -0.33 16.46
N ASP A 145 23.16 -0.58 15.38
CA ASP A 145 23.28 0.22 14.16
C ASP A 145 22.65 1.63 14.35
N PHE A 146 23.37 2.45 15.11
CA PHE A 146 23.05 3.85 15.33
C PHE A 146 23.24 4.69 14.07
N GLY A 147 24.02 4.20 13.10
CA GLY A 147 24.25 4.87 11.82
C GLY A 147 22.98 4.96 11.00
N VAL A 148 22.31 3.82 10.77
CA VAL A 148 21.01 3.79 10.08
C VAL A 148 19.95 4.56 10.86
N THR A 149 19.96 4.46 12.19
CA THR A 149 19.01 5.20 13.04
C THR A 149 19.17 6.72 12.88
N ARG A 150 20.42 7.23 12.87
CA ARG A 150 20.70 8.65 12.62
C ARG A 150 20.31 9.09 11.21
N GLN A 151 20.51 8.23 10.20
CA GLN A 151 20.09 8.55 8.82
C GLN A 151 18.58 8.64 8.69
N VAL A 152 17.83 7.79 9.40
CA VAL A 152 16.36 7.87 9.43
C VAL A 152 15.89 9.15 10.13
N ASP A 153 16.53 9.53 11.23
CA ASP A 153 16.21 10.76 11.98
C ASP A 153 16.39 12.02 11.11
N GLN A 154 17.42 12.04 10.25
CA GLN A 154 17.68 13.14 9.30
C GLN A 154 16.66 13.24 8.15
N MET A 155 15.73 12.29 8.01
CA MET A 155 14.68 12.32 6.99
C MET A 155 13.37 12.97 7.47
N LEU A 156 13.24 13.24 8.77
CA LEU A 156 12.10 13.94 9.39
C LEU A 156 12.27 15.46 9.25
#